data_AF-A0AAV3BU06-F1
#
_entry.id   AF-A0AAV3BU06-F1
#
_cell.length_a   1.000
_cell.length_b   1.000
_cell.length_c   1.000
_cell.angle_alpha   90.00
_cell.angle_beta   90.00
_cell.angle_gamma   90.00
#
_symmetry.space_group_name_H-M   'P 1'
#
loop_
_entity.id
_entity.type
_entity.pdbx_description
1 polymer ?
#
loop_
_entity_poly.entity_id
_entity_poly.type
_entity_poly.pdbx_seq_one_letter_code
_entity_poly.pdbx_strand_id
1 'polypeptide(L)'
;MDYKDYQCDSQGIELNELEELFEDARYNNYHHNHCDNHDHHNHCDHHDHNHGCCDDGRDCCKRPQPKPIPKKGTIEVQSLLGCSDGEPISGMPIELYKVDCNTGFELVDCKYTDRCGKVCFKCLEDGLYAVKQPVDRCYFEAPEYYPCYEVCISPRNKYAKVVIINKLRDREDCNRPPIRCRCNSEASCQ
;
A
#
# COMPACT_ATOMS: atom_id res chain seq x y z
N MET A 1 0.64 -31.36 -3.59
CA MET A 1 0.99 -30.11 -4.28
C MET A 1 2.45 -29.84 -4.01
N ASP A 2 3.27 -29.78 -5.04
CA ASP A 2 4.66 -29.36 -4.89
C ASP A 2 4.70 -27.85 -4.73
N TYR A 3 5.24 -27.36 -3.61
CA TYR A 3 5.34 -25.93 -3.29
C TYR A 3 6.13 -25.10 -4.33
N LYS A 4 6.81 -25.77 -5.29
CA LYS A 4 7.51 -25.13 -6.41
C LYS A 4 6.58 -24.55 -7.48
N ASP A 5 5.28 -24.85 -7.41
CA ASP A 5 4.29 -24.38 -8.38
C ASP A 5 3.43 -23.22 -7.86
N TYR A 6 3.77 -22.62 -6.69
CA TYR A 6 3.04 -21.46 -6.17
C TYR A 6 3.41 -20.19 -6.96
N GLN A 7 2.63 -19.90 -8.01
CA GLN A 7 2.70 -18.62 -8.70
C GLN A 7 1.74 -17.62 -8.04
N CYS A 8 2.31 -16.50 -7.63
CA CYS A 8 1.61 -15.35 -7.11
C CYS A 8 0.91 -14.64 -8.28
N ASP A 9 -0.29 -15.09 -8.62
CA ASP A 9 -1.06 -14.61 -9.78
C ASP A 9 -1.91 -13.38 -9.43
N SER A 10 -1.33 -12.37 -8.75
CA SER A 10 -2.07 -11.12 -8.54
C SER A 10 -2.12 -10.31 -9.84
N GLN A 11 -3.33 -9.93 -10.25
CA GLN A 11 -3.55 -8.79 -11.13
C GLN A 11 -3.26 -7.55 -10.27
N GLY A 12 -1.98 -7.21 -10.11
CA GLY A 12 -1.60 -5.98 -9.43
C GLY A 12 -2.29 -4.78 -10.08
N ILE A 13 -2.53 -3.72 -9.30
CA ILE A 13 -2.97 -2.42 -9.83
C ILE A 13 -1.90 -1.98 -10.85
N GLU A 14 -2.25 -1.95 -12.14
CA GLU A 14 -1.30 -1.53 -13.17
C GLU A 14 -0.88 -0.08 -12.94
N LEU A 15 0.36 0.26 -13.29
CA LEU A 15 0.88 1.64 -13.21
C LEU A 15 -0.04 2.67 -13.92
N ASN A 16 -0.79 2.21 -14.92
CA ASN A 16 -1.76 3.00 -15.68
C ASN A 16 -2.95 3.47 -14.82
N GLU A 17 -3.50 2.62 -13.94
CA GLU A 17 -4.59 3.01 -13.02
C GLU A 17 -4.12 4.02 -11.96
N LEU A 18 -2.83 3.98 -11.61
CA LEU A 18 -2.21 4.95 -10.71
C LEU A 18 -2.02 6.30 -11.41
N GLU A 19 -1.67 6.31 -12.70
CA GLU A 19 -1.57 7.53 -13.51
C GLU A 19 -2.93 8.21 -13.70
N GLU A 20 -4.00 7.46 -13.97
CA GLU A 20 -5.37 8.01 -14.10
C GLU A 20 -5.84 8.72 -12.82
N LEU A 21 -5.55 8.17 -11.64
CA LEU A 21 -5.85 8.81 -10.34
C LEU A 21 -5.07 10.11 -10.11
N PHE A 22 -3.84 10.21 -10.64
CA PHE A 22 -3.05 11.45 -10.60
C PHE A 22 -3.40 12.42 -11.73
N GLU A 23 -4.00 11.95 -12.83
CA GLU A 23 -4.50 12.79 -13.92
C GLU A 23 -5.79 13.52 -13.53
N ASP A 24 -6.75 12.88 -12.84
CA ASP A 24 -7.94 13.56 -12.32
C ASP A 24 -7.60 14.72 -11.36
N ALA A 25 -6.54 14.54 -10.56
CA ALA A 25 -6.01 15.60 -9.70
C ALA A 25 -5.34 16.75 -10.50
N ARG A 26 -4.75 16.45 -11.66
CA ARG A 26 -4.11 17.42 -12.57
C ARG A 26 -5.11 18.10 -13.50
N TYR A 27 -6.17 17.42 -13.94
CA TYR A 27 -7.20 17.91 -14.85
C TYR A 27 -7.99 19.08 -14.24
N ASN A 28 -8.21 19.02 -12.93
CA ASN A 28 -8.80 20.13 -12.15
C ASN A 28 -7.91 21.40 -12.08
N ASN A 29 -6.67 21.33 -12.57
CA ASN A 29 -5.68 22.41 -12.48
C ASN A 29 -5.43 23.13 -13.83
N TYR A 30 -6.01 22.64 -14.94
CA TYR A 30 -5.69 23.14 -16.30
C TYR A 30 -6.85 23.81 -17.04
N HIS A 31 -8.02 23.98 -16.44
CA HIS A 31 -9.07 24.80 -17.04
C HIS A 31 -9.06 26.19 -16.40
N HIS A 32 -8.24 27.10 -16.93
CA HIS A 32 -8.75 28.36 -17.50
C HIS A 32 -7.66 29.35 -17.96
N ASN A 33 -7.91 29.84 -19.19
CA ASN A 33 -7.74 31.22 -19.66
C ASN A 33 -6.41 31.61 -20.33
N HIS A 34 -6.41 31.42 -21.65
CA HIS A 34 -5.92 32.41 -22.60
C HIS A 34 -6.72 33.73 -22.40
N CYS A 35 -6.32 34.54 -21.42
CA CYS A 35 -6.64 35.96 -21.42
C CYS A 35 -5.37 36.65 -21.90
N ASP A 36 -5.30 36.88 -23.21
CA ASP A 36 -4.20 37.62 -23.81
C ASP A 36 -4.12 39.01 -23.20
N ASN A 37 -2.98 39.23 -22.56
CA ASN A 37 -2.50 40.48 -22.08
C ASN A 37 -1.88 41.19 -23.30
N HIS A 38 -2.54 42.21 -23.84
CA HIS A 38 -1.90 43.14 -24.77
C HIS A 38 -1.88 44.54 -24.17
N ASP A 39 -0.72 44.83 -23.59
CA ASP A 39 0.11 46.04 -23.72
C ASP A 39 -0.51 47.44 -23.81
N HIS A 40 0.06 48.31 -22.98
CA HIS A 40 0.38 49.72 -23.26
C HIS A 40 -0.79 50.66 -23.61
N HIS A 41 -1.15 51.56 -22.67
CA HIS A 41 -0.82 53.00 -22.72
C HIS A 41 -1.63 53.79 -21.69
N ASN A 42 -1.02 54.90 -21.24
CA ASN A 42 -1.55 55.88 -20.30
C ASN A 42 -2.89 56.50 -20.73
N HIS A 43 -3.60 57.01 -19.72
CA HIS A 43 -4.75 57.91 -19.80
C HIS A 43 -6.05 57.30 -20.31
N CYS A 44 -7.08 57.31 -19.46
CA CYS A 44 -8.46 57.68 -19.82
C CYS A 44 -9.22 58.01 -18.55
N ASP A 45 -9.65 59.27 -18.44
CA ASP A 45 -10.69 59.71 -17.52
C ASP A 45 -11.95 58.85 -17.69
N HIS A 46 -12.55 58.47 -16.56
CA HIS A 46 -13.83 57.78 -16.54
C HIS A 46 -14.94 58.72 -17.04
N HIS A 47 -15.33 58.57 -18.31
CA HIS A 47 -16.68 58.90 -18.74
C HIS A 47 -17.55 57.64 -18.69
N ASP A 48 -18.35 57.60 -17.63
CA ASP A 48 -19.73 57.15 -17.54
C ASP A 48 -20.29 56.27 -18.68
N HIS A 49 -20.27 54.94 -18.47
CA HIS A 49 -21.18 54.01 -19.14
C HIS A 49 -21.68 52.94 -18.16
N ASN A 50 -22.91 53.18 -17.72
CA ASN A 50 -23.94 52.21 -17.35
C ASN A 50 -23.71 50.78 -17.90
N HIS A 51 -23.30 49.86 -17.02
CA HIS A 51 -23.67 48.44 -17.12
C HIS A 51 -23.79 47.87 -15.71
N GLY A 52 -25.01 47.45 -15.36
CA GLY A 52 -25.30 46.74 -14.13
C GLY A 52 -24.60 45.37 -14.06
N CYS A 53 -24.71 44.77 -12.86
CA CYS A 53 -24.08 43.56 -12.31
C CYS A 53 -22.83 43.92 -11.46
N CYS A 54 -22.81 43.85 -10.12
CA CYS A 54 -23.59 43.09 -9.15
C CYS A 54 -23.64 43.86 -7.82
N ASP A 55 -24.82 44.34 -7.42
CA ASP A 55 -25.04 45.11 -6.18
C ASP A 55 -25.53 44.18 -5.05
N ASP A 56 -24.81 43.07 -4.86
CA ASP A 56 -25.38 41.90 -4.18
C ASP A 56 -24.39 41.24 -3.23
N GLY A 57 -23.58 42.04 -2.52
CA GLY A 57 -22.83 41.66 -1.30
C GLY A 57 -21.96 40.40 -1.35
N ARG A 58 -21.73 39.82 -2.53
CA ARG A 58 -21.11 38.52 -2.72
C ARG A 58 -19.76 38.72 -3.35
N ASP A 59 -18.76 38.63 -2.49
CA ASP A 59 -17.32 38.52 -2.76
C ASP A 59 -17.02 37.65 -3.99
N CYS A 60 -16.86 38.29 -5.16
CA CYS A 60 -16.74 37.65 -6.48
C CYS A 60 -15.38 36.94 -6.72
N CYS A 61 -14.51 36.86 -5.71
CA CYS A 61 -13.08 36.58 -5.91
C CYS A 61 -12.54 35.35 -5.17
N LYS A 62 -13.39 34.47 -4.62
CA LYS A 62 -12.89 33.28 -3.93
C LYS A 62 -12.42 32.22 -4.93
N ARG A 63 -11.12 32.23 -5.25
CA ARG A 63 -10.43 31.13 -5.93
C ARG A 63 -10.80 29.80 -5.24
N PRO A 64 -11.23 28.76 -5.96
CA PRO A 64 -11.47 27.45 -5.38
C PRO A 64 -10.19 26.99 -4.67
N GLN A 65 -10.28 26.71 -3.38
CA GLN A 65 -9.13 26.16 -2.68
C GLN A 65 -8.92 24.71 -3.13
N PRO A 66 -7.69 24.29 -3.44
CA PRO A 66 -7.40 22.91 -3.80
C PRO A 66 -7.87 21.97 -2.68
N LYS A 67 -8.66 20.96 -3.04
CA LYS A 67 -9.05 19.94 -2.07
C LYS A 67 -7.80 19.15 -1.64
N PRO A 68 -7.64 18.82 -0.36
CA PRO A 68 -6.52 18.00 0.10
C PRO A 68 -6.51 16.64 -0.60
N ILE A 69 -5.34 16.19 -1.05
CA ILE A 69 -5.18 14.86 -1.65
C ILE A 69 -5.47 13.79 -0.58
N PRO A 70 -6.38 12.83 -0.83
CA PRO A 70 -6.67 11.77 0.12
C PRO A 70 -5.42 10.94 0.45
N LYS A 71 -5.09 10.82 1.74
CA LYS A 71 -3.98 9.99 2.20
C LYS A 71 -4.37 8.51 2.12
N LYS A 72 -3.63 7.71 1.35
CA LYS A 72 -3.79 6.26 1.25
C LYS A 72 -3.02 5.52 2.35
N GLY A 73 -3.42 4.28 2.63
CA GLY A 73 -2.84 3.43 3.65
C GLY A 73 -1.60 2.67 3.20
N THR A 74 -0.87 2.15 4.18
CA THR A 74 0.27 1.26 4.00
C THR A 74 0.24 0.13 5.03
N ILE A 75 0.49 -1.10 4.59
CA ILE A 75 0.70 -2.26 5.45
C ILE A 75 2.12 -2.77 5.21
N GLU A 76 2.94 -2.79 6.26
CA GLU A 76 4.24 -3.43 6.25
C GLU A 76 4.17 -4.82 6.87
N VAL A 77 4.74 -5.80 6.20
CA VAL A 77 4.82 -7.18 6.68
C VAL A 77 6.29 -7.58 6.81
N GLN A 78 6.64 -8.22 7.92
CA GLN A 78 7.97 -8.77 8.15
C GLN A 78 7.87 -10.25 8.51
N SER A 79 8.48 -11.11 7.69
CA SER A 79 8.51 -12.56 7.86
C SER A 79 9.84 -12.99 8.46
N LEU A 80 9.77 -13.67 9.61
CA LEU A 80 10.92 -14.11 10.38
C LEU A 80 10.82 -15.61 10.67
N LEU A 81 11.98 -16.24 10.86
CA LEU A 81 12.10 -17.59 11.39
C LEU A 81 11.91 -17.54 12.91
N GLY A 82 11.16 -18.51 13.45
CA GLY A 82 10.89 -18.67 14.88
C GLY A 82 12.09 -19.23 15.65
N CYS A 83 13.24 -18.59 15.52
CA CYS A 83 14.49 -18.91 16.20
C CYS A 83 14.86 -17.81 17.21
N SER A 84 15.93 -18.01 18.01
CA SER A 84 16.33 -17.08 19.07
C SER A 84 16.52 -15.63 18.60
N ASP A 85 17.05 -15.46 17.38
CA ASP A 85 17.48 -14.17 16.86
C ASP A 85 16.49 -13.57 15.85
N GLY A 86 15.42 -14.31 15.50
CA GLY A 86 14.42 -13.89 14.51
C GLY A 86 15.02 -13.65 13.13
N GLU A 87 15.60 -14.68 12.49
CA GLU A 87 16.25 -14.56 11.17
C GLU A 87 15.22 -14.18 10.09
N PRO A 88 15.43 -13.12 9.28
CA PRO A 88 14.51 -12.77 8.21
C PRO A 88 14.46 -13.83 7.10
N ILE A 89 13.25 -14.12 6.60
CA ILE A 89 13.06 -15.11 5.54
C ILE A 89 12.70 -14.40 4.23
N SER A 90 13.58 -14.50 3.23
CA SER A 90 13.37 -13.96 1.88
C SER A 90 12.65 -14.96 0.97
N GLY A 91 11.90 -14.46 -0.01
CA GLY A 91 11.23 -15.27 -1.02
C GLY A 91 9.95 -15.95 -0.56
N MET A 92 9.41 -15.57 0.60
CA MET A 92 8.13 -16.09 1.09
C MET A 92 6.96 -15.32 0.45
N PRO A 93 5.92 -16.01 -0.07
CA PRO A 93 4.74 -15.33 -0.58
C PRO A 93 3.92 -14.74 0.56
N ILE A 94 3.52 -13.49 0.41
CA ILE A 94 2.62 -12.75 1.30
C ILE A 94 1.42 -12.30 0.47
N GLU A 95 0.25 -12.72 0.91
CA GLU A 95 -1.02 -12.39 0.30
C GLU A 95 -1.75 -11.35 1.16
N LEU A 96 -2.27 -10.33 0.49
CA LEU A 96 -3.12 -9.33 1.11
C LEU A 96 -4.54 -9.49 0.57
N TYR A 97 -5.47 -9.68 1.49
CA TYR A 97 -6.90 -9.71 1.19
C TYR A 97 -7.59 -8.48 1.75
N LYS A 98 -8.57 -7.95 1.02
CA LYS A 98 -9.58 -7.05 1.57
C LYS A 98 -10.69 -7.90 2.18
N VAL A 99 -11.14 -7.52 3.36
CA VAL A 99 -12.21 -8.21 4.08
C VAL A 99 -13.49 -7.41 3.90
N ASP A 100 -14.48 -8.03 3.25
CA ASP A 100 -15.83 -7.51 3.10
C ASP A 100 -16.81 -8.44 3.83
N CYS A 101 -17.77 -7.84 4.54
CA CYS A 101 -18.72 -8.60 5.35
C CYS A 101 -19.74 -9.41 4.52
N ASN A 102 -19.92 -9.10 3.23
CA ASN A 102 -20.85 -9.79 2.34
C ASN A 102 -20.15 -10.83 1.46
N THR A 103 -18.95 -10.51 0.95
CA THR A 103 -18.21 -11.38 0.00
C THR A 103 -17.06 -12.15 0.65
N GLY A 104 -16.66 -11.81 1.88
CA GLY A 104 -15.59 -12.49 2.61
C GLY A 104 -14.22 -11.92 2.29
N PHE A 105 -13.30 -12.75 1.78
CA PHE A 105 -11.93 -12.36 1.46
C PHE A 105 -11.74 -12.21 -0.04
N GLU A 106 -11.33 -11.01 -0.48
CA GLU A 106 -10.96 -10.71 -1.85
C GLU A 106 -9.45 -10.47 -1.94
N LEU A 107 -8.75 -11.21 -2.81
CA LEU A 107 -7.31 -11.04 -2.99
C LEU A 107 -7.04 -9.68 -3.64
N VAL A 108 -6.28 -8.82 -2.94
CA VAL A 108 -5.90 -7.49 -3.43
C VAL A 108 -4.55 -7.56 -4.13
N ASP A 109 -3.59 -8.21 -3.48
CA ASP A 109 -2.22 -8.25 -3.96
C ASP A 109 -1.49 -9.45 -3.35
N CYS A 110 -0.45 -9.90 -4.02
CA CYS A 110 0.44 -10.92 -3.54
C CYS A 110 1.89 -10.50 -3.89
N LYS A 111 2.81 -10.65 -2.95
CA LYS A 111 4.22 -10.25 -3.10
C LYS A 111 5.14 -11.24 -2.41
N TYR A 112 6.41 -11.24 -2.79
CA TYR A 112 7.43 -12.06 -2.14
C TYR A 112 8.30 -11.22 -1.21
N THR A 113 8.67 -11.76 -0.05
CA THR A 113 9.56 -11.08 0.89
C THR A 113 10.94 -10.82 0.30
N ASP A 114 11.48 -9.63 0.56
CA ASP A 114 12.83 -9.27 0.16
C ASP A 114 13.93 -9.96 1.00
N ARG A 115 15.20 -9.60 0.77
CA ARG A 115 16.35 -10.14 1.53
C ARG A 115 16.32 -9.80 3.02
N CYS A 116 15.52 -8.80 3.42
CA CYS A 116 15.31 -8.40 4.81
C CYS A 116 14.02 -9.00 5.39
N GLY A 117 13.37 -9.93 4.66
CA GLY A 117 12.13 -10.58 5.04
C GLY A 117 10.90 -9.67 4.96
N LYS A 118 10.94 -8.58 4.19
CA LYS A 118 9.88 -7.55 4.20
C LYS A 118 9.06 -7.51 2.92
N VAL A 119 7.80 -7.09 3.08
CA VAL A 119 6.88 -6.67 2.01
C VAL A 119 6.17 -5.39 2.45
N CYS A 120 5.95 -4.47 1.50
CA CYS A 120 5.12 -3.28 1.71
C CYS A 120 3.96 -3.26 0.70
N PHE A 121 2.73 -3.21 1.21
CA PHE A 121 1.54 -2.89 0.45
C PHE A 121 1.21 -1.42 0.64
N LYS A 122 1.13 -0.67 -0.45
CA LYS A 122 0.93 0.79 -0.44
C LYS A 122 -0.34 1.14 -1.21
N CYS A 123 -0.74 2.40 -1.15
CA CYS A 123 -1.90 2.92 -1.89
C CYS A 123 -3.22 2.25 -1.50
N LEU A 124 -3.34 1.78 -0.25
CA LEU A 124 -4.52 1.05 0.22
C LEU A 124 -5.67 2.00 0.56
N GLU A 125 -6.89 1.61 0.20
CA GLU A 125 -8.11 2.30 0.65
C GLU A 125 -8.38 2.02 2.13
N ASP A 126 -9.24 2.84 2.73
CA ASP A 126 -9.80 2.54 4.05
C ASP A 126 -10.59 1.23 4.02
N GLY A 127 -10.36 0.38 5.01
CA GLY A 127 -10.95 -0.95 5.07
C GLY A 127 -10.23 -1.90 6.04
N LEU A 128 -10.84 -3.07 6.23
CA LEU A 128 -10.24 -4.18 6.94
C LEU A 128 -9.49 -5.07 5.94
N TYR A 129 -8.28 -5.47 6.29
CA TYR A 129 -7.43 -6.31 5.46
C TYR A 129 -6.94 -7.51 6.25
N ALA A 130 -6.68 -8.61 5.57
CA ALA A 130 -6.06 -9.80 6.14
C ALA A 130 -4.78 -10.15 5.41
N VAL A 131 -3.70 -10.31 6.16
CA VAL A 131 -2.39 -10.76 5.69
C VAL A 131 -2.30 -12.26 5.89
N LYS A 132 -1.98 -13.01 4.83
CA LYS A 132 -1.75 -14.45 4.90
C LYS A 132 -0.41 -14.79 4.27
N GLN A 133 0.32 -15.68 4.91
CA GLN A 133 1.55 -16.25 4.37
C GLN A 133 1.34 -17.75 4.16
N PRO A 134 1.10 -18.20 2.91
CA PRO A 134 1.18 -19.62 2.58
C PRO A 134 2.57 -20.15 2.92
N VAL A 135 2.66 -21.32 3.55
CA VAL A 135 3.94 -21.96 3.91
C VAL A 135 3.94 -23.43 3.50
N ASP A 136 5.12 -23.95 3.15
CA ASP A 136 5.28 -25.39 2.92
C ASP A 136 5.22 -26.10 4.27
N ARG A 137 4.15 -26.84 4.49
CA ARG A 137 3.92 -27.59 5.74
C ARG A 137 4.86 -28.79 5.91
N CYS A 138 5.66 -29.12 4.90
CA CYS A 138 6.81 -30.02 5.08
C CYS A 138 7.88 -29.37 5.97
N TYR A 139 8.03 -28.05 5.89
CA TYR A 139 9.09 -27.32 6.59
C TYR A 139 8.60 -26.55 7.80
N PHE A 140 7.41 -25.94 7.71
CA PHE A 140 6.93 -24.99 8.69
C PHE A 140 5.64 -25.45 9.35
N GLU A 141 5.49 -25.07 10.62
CA GLU A 141 4.19 -25.07 11.29
C GLU A 141 3.28 -24.00 10.68
N ALA A 142 2.02 -23.94 11.14
CA ALA A 142 1.17 -22.81 10.79
C ALA A 142 1.82 -21.49 11.30
N PRO A 143 1.92 -20.45 10.46
CA PRO A 143 2.58 -19.20 10.85
C PRO A 143 1.81 -18.46 11.94
N GLU A 144 2.55 -17.81 12.84
CA GLU A 144 2.01 -16.96 13.90
C GLU A 144 2.11 -15.48 13.51
N TYR A 145 1.09 -14.70 13.82
CA TYR A 145 0.97 -13.31 13.38
C TYR A 145 0.88 -12.36 14.57
N TYR A 146 1.65 -11.27 14.52
CA TYR A 146 1.70 -10.25 15.56
C TYR A 146 1.48 -8.84 14.98
N PRO A 147 0.59 -8.02 15.57
CA PRO A 147 -0.29 -8.37 16.69
C PRO A 147 -1.41 -9.35 16.31
N CYS A 148 -1.80 -9.39 15.04
CA CYS A 148 -2.77 -10.30 14.47
C CYS A 148 -2.64 -10.30 12.93
N TYR A 149 -3.32 -11.22 12.25
CA TYR A 149 -3.30 -11.32 10.79
C TYR A 149 -4.27 -10.34 10.11
N GLU A 150 -5.27 -9.81 10.83
CA GLU A 150 -6.21 -8.81 10.34
C GLU A 150 -5.81 -7.41 10.82
N VAL A 151 -5.80 -6.43 9.92
CA VAL A 151 -5.42 -5.05 10.21
C VAL A 151 -6.37 -4.05 9.55
N CYS A 152 -6.62 -2.94 10.22
CA CYS A 152 -7.52 -1.90 9.74
C CYS A 152 -6.73 -0.68 9.24
N ILE A 153 -6.97 -0.28 7.99
CA ILE A 153 -6.60 1.02 7.46
C ILE A 153 -7.82 1.93 7.60
N SER A 154 -7.65 3.08 8.21
CA SER A 154 -8.75 4.00 8.50
C SER A 154 -8.33 5.46 8.29
N PRO A 155 -9.30 6.41 8.28
CA PRO A 155 -8.99 7.82 8.18
C PRO A 155 -8.01 8.34 9.24
N ARG A 156 -7.95 7.70 10.42
CA ARG A 156 -7.07 8.08 11.55
C ARG A 156 -5.80 7.25 11.62
N ASN A 157 -5.80 6.04 11.07
CA ASN A 157 -4.64 5.17 11.06
C ASN A 157 -4.37 4.65 9.65
N LYS A 158 -3.39 5.26 8.97
CA LYS A 158 -2.99 4.93 7.61
C LYS A 158 -1.80 3.98 7.54
N TYR A 159 -1.37 3.42 8.68
CA TYR A 159 -0.22 2.54 8.75
C TYR A 159 -0.50 1.35 9.65
N ALA A 160 -0.20 0.15 9.16
CA ALA A 160 -0.17 -1.05 9.99
C ALA A 160 1.11 -1.84 9.75
N LYS A 161 1.54 -2.56 10.77
CA LYS A 161 2.67 -3.48 10.71
C LYS A 161 2.24 -4.85 11.20
N VAL A 162 2.57 -5.89 10.44
CA VAL A 162 2.36 -7.30 10.81
C VAL A 162 3.70 -8.01 10.81
N VAL A 163 4.00 -8.74 11.88
CA VAL A 163 5.16 -9.64 11.96
C VAL A 163 4.66 -11.07 11.90
N ILE A 164 5.27 -11.87 11.03
CA ILE A 164 4.93 -13.28 10.82
C ILE A 164 6.09 -14.12 11.30
N ILE A 165 5.84 -15.02 12.25
CA ILE A 165 6.84 -15.95 12.81
C ILE A 165 6.59 -17.34 12.24
N ASN A 166 7.61 -17.88 11.58
CA ASN A 166 7.57 -19.19 10.94
C ASN A 166 8.42 -20.18 11.75
N LYS A 167 7.76 -21.08 12.46
CA LYS A 167 8.46 -22.13 13.23
C LYS A 167 8.75 -23.32 12.33
N LEU A 168 9.98 -23.83 12.40
CA LEU A 168 10.35 -25.07 11.73
C LEU A 168 9.66 -26.24 12.41
N ARG A 169 9.23 -27.23 11.62
CA ARG A 169 8.69 -28.48 12.14
C ARG A 169 9.81 -29.40 12.61
N ASP A 170 9.62 -29.99 13.78
CA ASP A 170 10.41 -31.11 14.28
C ASP A 170 9.83 -32.44 13.75
N ARG A 171 9.96 -32.83 12.46
CA ARG A 171 9.93 -34.26 11.98
C ARG A 171 9.89 -34.55 10.47
N GLU A 172 10.12 -35.85 10.22
CA GLU A 172 10.67 -36.61 9.08
C GLU A 172 9.65 -37.22 8.08
N ASP A 173 8.39 -36.78 8.07
CA ASP A 173 7.35 -37.34 7.17
C ASP A 173 7.45 -36.84 5.72
N CYS A 174 8.47 -36.03 5.45
CA CYS A 174 8.78 -35.48 4.15
C CYS A 174 10.24 -35.76 3.80
N ASN A 175 10.48 -36.38 2.65
CA ASN A 175 11.83 -36.71 2.14
C ASN A 175 12.64 -35.47 1.68
N ARG A 176 12.25 -34.27 2.12
CA ARG A 176 12.84 -33.01 1.69
C ARG A 176 14.00 -32.63 2.60
N PRO A 177 15.12 -32.11 2.06
CA PRO A 177 16.28 -31.74 2.88
C PRO A 177 15.90 -30.70 3.94
N PRO A 178 16.38 -30.82 5.19
CA PRO A 178 16.00 -29.91 6.28
C PRO A 178 16.51 -28.49 6.02
N ILE A 179 15.70 -27.50 6.42
CA ILE A 179 16.13 -26.09 6.51
C ILE A 179 16.79 -25.89 7.86
N ARG A 180 17.98 -25.28 7.90
CA ARG A 180 18.70 -24.97 9.14
C ARG A 180 18.74 -23.46 9.37
N CYS A 181 18.40 -23.00 10.58
CA CYS A 181 18.72 -21.61 10.98
C CYS A 181 20.23 -21.41 11.04
N ARG A 182 20.70 -20.19 10.73
CA ARG A 182 22.10 -19.78 10.98
C ARG A 182 22.44 -19.55 12.45
N CYS A 183 21.41 -19.49 13.31
CA CYS A 183 21.51 -19.28 14.74
C CYS A 183 22.42 -20.28 15.47
N ASN A 184 22.48 -21.53 14.97
CA ASN A 184 23.14 -22.65 15.65
C ASN A 184 24.50 -23.00 15.04
N SER A 185 25.09 -22.14 14.20
CA SER A 185 26.52 -22.28 13.92
C SER A 185 27.27 -21.85 15.18
N GLU A 186 27.61 -22.82 16.04
CA GLU A 186 28.74 -22.68 16.94
C GLU A 186 29.95 -22.35 16.07
N ALA A 187 30.21 -21.05 15.91
CA ALA A 187 31.54 -20.57 15.60
C ALA A 187 32.38 -20.88 16.85
N SER A 188 32.87 -22.10 16.93
CA SER A 188 34.07 -22.41 17.70
C SER A 188 35.19 -21.59 17.08
N CYS A 189 35.34 -20.34 17.52
CA CYS A 189 36.57 -19.59 17.29
C CYS A 189 37.64 -20.20 18.20
N GLN A 190 38.41 -21.13 17.65
CA GLN A 190 39.79 -21.42 18.06
C GLN A 190 40.69 -21.36 16.84
#